data_AF-A0A7I7MQD6-F1
#
_entry.id   AF-A0A7I7MQD6-F1
#
_cell.length_a   1.000
_cell.length_b   1.000
_cell.length_c   1.000
_cell.angle_alpha   90.00
_cell.angle_beta   90.00
_cell.angle_gamma   90.00
#
_symmetry.space_group_name_H-M   'P 1'
#
loop_
_entity.id
_entity.type
_entity.pdbx_description
1 polymer ?
#
loop_
_entity_poly.entity_id
_entity_poly.type
_entity_poly.pdbx_seq_one_letter_code
_entity_poly.pdbx_strand_id
1 'polypeptide(L)'
;MREQFLVEISGEPDTVGRHHVTDLNELNRLFAAGVETVYHRQVHSETGQTPLARWCAAGPVALPAPEALTEAFLWEEHRRVTKTATVSLHGNSYEVDPALVGRKVELVFDPFDLTRIQVRAGGVPMGLAIPHHIGRHAHPKAKPETPSAPPRPSGIDYAQLIETAHAAELARGVNYAALTANTDQIPGQLDLFTGQEAQPK
;
A
#
# COMPACT_ATOMS: atom_id res chain seq x y z
N MET A 1 -12.90 -18.37 -6.09
CA MET A 1 -12.27 -18.00 -4.80
C MET A 1 -12.64 -16.61 -4.30
N ARG A 2 -12.44 -15.53 -5.06
CA ARG A 2 -12.90 -14.17 -4.64
C ARG A 2 -14.39 -14.17 -4.26
N GLU A 3 -15.20 -14.91 -5.00
CA GLU A 3 -16.62 -15.10 -4.71
C GLU A 3 -16.87 -15.89 -3.43
N GLN A 4 -16.04 -16.88 -3.09
CA GLN A 4 -16.26 -17.75 -1.93
C GLN A 4 -15.91 -17.05 -0.61
N PHE A 5 -14.79 -16.32 -0.57
CA PHE A 5 -14.40 -15.54 0.61
C PHE A 5 -15.41 -14.42 0.93
N LEU A 6 -15.90 -13.70 -0.08
CA LEU A 6 -16.87 -12.61 0.11
C LEU A 6 -18.28 -13.09 0.45
N VAL A 7 -18.61 -14.32 0.09
CA VAL A 7 -19.91 -14.97 0.35
C VAL A 7 -20.09 -15.29 1.83
N GLU A 8 -18.99 -15.41 2.56
CA GLU A 8 -18.90 -15.96 3.91
C GLU A 8 -18.59 -14.90 4.97
N ILE A 9 -18.44 -13.62 4.59
CA ILE A 9 -18.17 -12.53 5.53
C ILE A 9 -19.33 -11.52 5.52
N SER A 10 -19.75 -11.08 6.71
CA SER A 10 -20.82 -10.11 6.91
C SER A 10 -20.42 -9.04 7.91
N GLY A 11 -20.86 -7.80 7.70
CA GLY A 11 -20.84 -6.73 8.72
C GLY A 11 -22.12 -6.67 9.55
N GLU A 12 -23.10 -7.52 9.26
CA GLU A 12 -24.34 -7.65 10.02
C GLU A 12 -24.29 -8.91 10.91
N PRO A 13 -24.70 -8.81 12.18
CA PRO A 13 -24.77 -9.97 13.07
C PRO A 13 -25.85 -10.97 12.60
N ASP A 14 -25.73 -12.22 13.04
CA ASP A 14 -26.72 -13.30 12.87
C ASP A 14 -27.09 -13.68 11.41
N THR A 15 -26.22 -13.40 10.44
CA THR A 15 -26.40 -13.90 9.08
C THR A 15 -25.95 -15.37 8.99
N VAL A 16 -26.90 -16.30 8.88
CA VAL A 16 -26.63 -17.74 8.83
C VAL A 16 -25.64 -18.09 7.70
N GLY A 17 -24.55 -18.78 8.07
CA GLY A 17 -23.51 -19.20 7.13
C GLY A 17 -22.55 -18.10 6.71
N ARG A 18 -22.52 -16.97 7.43
CA ARG A 18 -21.52 -15.93 7.29
C ARG A 18 -20.86 -15.62 8.64
N HIS A 19 -19.56 -15.44 8.59
CA HIS A 19 -18.77 -14.90 9.67
C HIS A 19 -19.04 -13.41 9.84
N HIS A 20 -19.55 -13.03 11.01
CA HIS A 20 -19.75 -11.63 11.37
C HIS A 20 -18.41 -11.01 11.77
N VAL A 21 -17.94 -10.05 10.99
CA VAL A 21 -16.69 -9.34 11.24
C VAL A 21 -16.97 -8.03 11.95
N THR A 22 -16.34 -7.86 13.10
CA THR A 22 -16.57 -6.75 14.02
C THR A 22 -15.66 -5.55 13.75
N ASP A 23 -14.48 -5.79 13.16
CA ASP A 23 -13.51 -4.74 12.85
C ASP A 23 -12.64 -5.05 11.61
N LEU A 24 -11.92 -4.02 11.14
CA LEU A 24 -11.07 -4.13 9.95
C LEU A 24 -9.85 -5.05 10.16
N ASN A 25 -9.34 -5.18 11.38
CA ASN A 25 -8.20 -6.05 11.66
C ASN A 25 -8.61 -7.51 11.55
N GLU A 26 -9.78 -7.87 12.05
CA GLU A 26 -10.40 -9.19 11.88
C GLU A 26 -10.63 -9.51 10.40
N LEU A 27 -11.19 -8.56 9.63
CA LEU A 27 -11.34 -8.73 8.18
C LEU A 27 -9.99 -9.01 7.50
N ASN A 28 -8.97 -8.24 7.83
CA ASN A 28 -7.63 -8.38 7.26
C ASN A 28 -6.99 -9.72 7.63
N ARG A 29 -7.19 -10.21 8.87
CA ARG A 29 -6.72 -11.53 9.30
C ARG A 29 -7.35 -12.65 8.49
N LEU A 30 -8.68 -12.64 8.36
CA LEU A 30 -9.40 -13.64 7.56
C LEU A 30 -8.96 -13.58 6.09
N PHE A 31 -8.78 -12.38 5.55
CA PHE A 31 -8.32 -12.18 4.17
C PHE A 31 -6.91 -12.73 3.95
N ALA A 32 -5.97 -12.42 4.85
CA ALA A 32 -4.60 -12.95 4.79
C ALA A 32 -4.60 -14.48 4.83
N ALA A 33 -5.37 -15.07 5.76
CA ALA A 33 -5.51 -16.51 5.87
C ALA A 33 -6.05 -17.14 4.57
N GLY A 34 -7.08 -16.55 3.98
CA GLY A 34 -7.63 -16.97 2.69
C GLY A 34 -6.59 -16.96 1.57
N VAL A 35 -5.91 -15.83 1.40
CA VAL A 35 -4.91 -15.64 0.34
C VAL A 35 -3.74 -16.64 0.49
N GLU A 36 -3.21 -16.78 1.69
CA GLU A 36 -1.99 -17.56 1.93
C GLU A 36 -2.22 -19.08 1.92
N THR A 37 -3.37 -19.55 2.40
CA THR A 37 -3.65 -20.98 2.52
C THR A 37 -4.40 -21.57 1.33
N VAL A 38 -5.23 -20.77 0.64
CA VAL A 38 -6.06 -21.25 -0.46
C VAL A 38 -5.64 -20.63 -1.79
N TYR A 39 -5.62 -19.30 -1.91
CA TYR A 39 -5.46 -18.64 -3.22
C TYR A 39 -4.12 -18.97 -3.88
N HIS A 40 -3.06 -18.71 -3.14
CA HIS A 40 -1.70 -18.90 -3.63
C HIS A 40 -1.36 -20.37 -3.89
N ARG A 41 -2.09 -21.31 -3.27
CA ARG A 41 -1.83 -22.75 -3.32
C ARG A 41 -2.75 -23.53 -4.26
N GLN A 42 -3.88 -22.96 -4.68
CA GLN A 42 -4.79 -23.62 -5.61
C GLN A 42 -4.33 -23.48 -7.06
N VAL A 43 -4.43 -24.55 -7.85
CA VAL A 43 -4.14 -24.50 -9.29
C VAL A 43 -5.13 -23.58 -9.99
N HIS A 44 -4.62 -22.57 -10.67
CA HIS A 44 -5.45 -21.64 -11.43
C HIS A 44 -5.89 -22.28 -12.74
N SER A 45 -7.18 -22.20 -13.06
CA SER A 45 -7.78 -22.90 -14.22
C SER A 45 -7.19 -22.44 -15.57
N GLU A 46 -6.83 -21.17 -15.69
CA GLU A 46 -6.26 -20.62 -16.92
C GLU A 46 -4.79 -20.98 -17.13
N THR A 47 -3.98 -21.02 -16.06
CA THR A 47 -2.52 -21.20 -16.16
C THR A 47 -2.08 -22.63 -15.86
N GLY A 48 -2.95 -23.47 -15.30
CA GLY A 48 -2.63 -24.83 -14.89
C GLY A 48 -1.58 -24.92 -13.76
N GLN A 49 -1.22 -23.79 -13.15
CA GLN A 49 -0.23 -23.68 -12.10
C GLN A 49 -0.80 -22.93 -10.89
N THR A 50 -0.25 -23.19 -9.70
CA THR A 50 -0.58 -22.37 -8.52
C THR A 50 0.05 -20.98 -8.67
N PRO A 51 -0.63 -19.88 -8.27
CA PRO A 51 -0.06 -18.54 -8.33
C PRO A 51 1.30 -18.42 -7.63
N LEU A 52 1.49 -19.09 -6.48
CA LEU A 52 2.75 -19.09 -5.74
C LEU A 52 3.90 -19.71 -6.55
N ALA A 53 3.72 -20.93 -7.07
CA ALA A 53 4.75 -21.60 -7.85
C ALA A 53 5.14 -20.78 -9.10
N ARG A 54 4.16 -20.17 -9.77
CA ARG A 54 4.41 -19.32 -10.94
C ARG A 54 5.17 -18.05 -10.57
N TRP A 55 4.83 -17.41 -9.46
CA TRP A 55 5.54 -16.24 -8.94
C TRP A 55 6.99 -16.58 -8.56
N CYS A 56 7.20 -17.65 -7.78
CA CYS A 56 8.54 -18.07 -7.35
C CYS A 56 9.44 -18.49 -8.53
N ALA A 57 8.87 -19.04 -9.61
CA ALA A 57 9.63 -19.45 -10.80
C ALA A 57 10.23 -18.26 -11.58
N ALA A 58 9.66 -17.05 -11.46
CA ALA A 58 10.15 -15.87 -12.17
C ALA A 58 11.44 -15.26 -11.57
N GLY A 59 11.84 -15.73 -10.38
CA GLY A 59 12.99 -15.18 -9.66
C GLY A 59 12.70 -13.84 -8.97
N PRO A 60 13.70 -13.27 -8.26
CA PRO A 60 13.52 -12.02 -7.53
C PRO A 60 13.29 -10.85 -8.48
N VAL A 61 12.21 -10.10 -8.24
CA VAL A 61 11.94 -8.84 -8.96
C VAL A 61 12.88 -7.76 -8.43
N ALA A 62 13.56 -7.05 -9.33
CA ALA A 62 14.36 -5.89 -8.95
C ALA A 62 13.45 -4.83 -8.32
N LEU A 63 13.76 -4.45 -7.07
CA LEU A 63 13.03 -3.37 -6.42
C LEU A 63 13.41 -2.05 -7.10
N PRO A 64 12.42 -1.23 -7.51
CA PRO A 64 12.69 0.11 -8.00
C PRO A 64 13.38 0.95 -6.91
N ALA A 65 14.17 1.93 -7.34
CA ALA A 65 14.76 2.90 -6.43
C ALA A 65 13.65 3.65 -5.66
N PRO A 66 13.85 4.00 -4.37
CA PRO A 66 12.84 4.68 -3.56
C PRO A 66 12.28 5.95 -4.23
N GLU A 67 13.13 6.70 -4.91
CA GLU A 67 12.76 7.94 -5.60
C GLU A 67 11.79 7.67 -6.77
N ALA A 68 12.01 6.57 -7.50
CA ALA A 68 11.14 6.17 -8.61
C ALA A 68 9.77 5.67 -8.11
N LEU A 69 9.73 5.03 -6.93
CA LEU A 69 8.47 4.68 -6.27
C LEU A 69 7.70 5.92 -5.86
N THR A 70 8.36 6.87 -5.17
CA THR A 70 7.71 8.12 -4.76
C THR A 70 7.15 8.86 -5.95
N GLU A 71 7.93 9.02 -7.02
CA GLU A 71 7.52 9.68 -8.25
C GLU A 71 6.26 9.06 -8.88
N ALA A 72 6.14 7.73 -8.86
CA ALA A 72 5.00 7.01 -9.47
C ALA A 72 3.65 7.30 -8.81
N PHE A 73 3.63 7.76 -7.56
CA PHE A 73 2.41 8.11 -6.84
C PHE A 73 2.07 9.60 -6.89
N LEU A 74 2.97 10.44 -7.42
CA LEU A 74 2.71 11.85 -7.57
C LEU A 74 1.70 12.10 -8.69
N TRP A 75 0.80 13.03 -8.43
CA TRP A 75 -0.18 13.49 -9.40
C TRP A 75 0.38 14.66 -10.18
N GLU A 76 0.01 14.73 -11.46
CA GLU A 76 0.42 15.82 -12.34
C GLU A 76 -0.80 16.62 -12.77
N GLU A 77 -0.70 17.95 -12.68
CA GLU A 77 -1.67 18.84 -13.29
C GLU A 77 -1.01 20.03 -14.01
N HIS A 78 -1.54 20.34 -15.20
CA HIS A 78 -1.03 21.45 -15.98
C HIS A 78 -1.72 22.77 -15.62
N ARG A 79 -0.91 23.81 -15.40
CA ARG A 79 -1.38 25.17 -15.15
C ARG A 79 -0.59 26.20 -15.93
N ARG A 80 -1.21 27.35 -16.18
CA ARG A 80 -0.53 28.50 -16.79
C ARG A 80 -0.15 29.48 -15.69
N VAL A 81 1.11 29.90 -15.68
CA VAL A 81 1.60 30.87 -14.71
C VAL A 81 1.04 32.25 -15.04
N THR A 82 0.51 32.93 -14.04
CA THR A 82 -0.08 34.26 -14.17
C THR A 82 1.00 35.34 -14.35
N LYS A 83 0.59 36.58 -14.63
CA LYS A 83 1.52 37.73 -14.73
C LYS A 83 2.24 38.05 -13.42
N THR A 84 1.71 37.60 -12.29
CA THR A 84 2.28 37.83 -10.95
C THR A 84 3.11 36.64 -10.47
N ALA A 85 3.57 35.76 -11.37
CA ALA A 85 4.36 34.58 -11.05
C ALA A 85 3.66 33.62 -10.07
N THR A 86 2.34 33.48 -10.19
CA THR A 86 1.55 32.57 -9.34
C THR A 86 0.81 31.52 -10.16
N VAL A 87 0.50 30.39 -9.51
CA VAL A 87 -0.36 29.33 -10.03
C VAL A 87 -1.44 28.99 -9.00
N SER A 88 -2.61 28.55 -9.48
CA SER A 88 -3.71 28.13 -8.62
C SER A 88 -4.04 26.66 -8.82
N LEU A 89 -4.17 25.93 -7.72
CA LEU A 89 -4.47 24.49 -7.70
C LEU A 89 -5.46 24.19 -6.57
N HIS A 90 -6.64 23.64 -6.91
CA HIS A 90 -7.71 23.26 -5.97
C HIS A 90 -8.11 24.30 -4.90
N GLY A 91 -8.09 25.59 -5.27
CA GLY A 91 -8.42 26.69 -4.34
C GLY A 91 -7.23 27.21 -3.53
N ASN A 92 -6.05 26.64 -3.73
CA ASN A 92 -4.79 27.13 -3.19
C ASN A 92 -4.05 27.96 -4.25
N SER A 93 -3.19 28.86 -3.80
CA SER A 93 -2.31 29.67 -4.65
C SER A 93 -0.86 29.51 -4.22
N TYR A 94 0.03 29.39 -5.20
CA TYR A 94 1.46 29.19 -5.01
C TYR A 94 2.23 30.16 -5.88
N GLU A 95 3.33 30.68 -5.34
CA GLU A 95 4.33 31.45 -6.07
C GLU A 95 5.32 30.51 -6.75
N VAL A 96 5.71 30.84 -7.97
CA VAL A 96 6.67 30.09 -8.79
C VAL A 96 7.73 31.05 -9.34
N ASP A 97 8.77 30.52 -9.97
CA ASP A 97 9.81 31.34 -10.58
C ASP A 97 9.20 32.36 -11.60
N PRO A 98 9.46 33.67 -11.45
CA PRO A 98 9.02 34.70 -12.39
C PRO A 98 9.43 34.46 -13.85
N ALA A 99 10.50 33.71 -14.12
CA ALA A 99 10.92 33.33 -15.47
C ALA A 99 9.87 32.47 -16.20
N LEU A 100 8.96 31.84 -15.46
CA LEU A 100 7.90 30.98 -15.99
C LEU A 100 6.60 31.75 -16.30
N VAL A 101 6.54 33.06 -16.04
CA VAL A 101 5.35 33.89 -16.31
C VAL A 101 4.82 33.70 -17.73
N GLY A 102 3.53 33.39 -17.83
CA GLY A 102 2.85 33.18 -19.10
C GLY A 102 3.11 31.82 -19.77
N ARG A 103 3.98 30.97 -19.21
CA ARG A 103 4.21 29.60 -19.69
C ARG A 103 3.22 28.61 -19.09
N LYS A 104 3.03 27.49 -19.78
CA LYS A 104 2.33 26.32 -19.25
C LYS A 104 3.36 25.44 -18.54
N VAL A 105 3.07 25.12 -17.29
CA VAL A 105 3.92 24.31 -16.41
C VAL A 105 3.13 23.11 -15.89
N GLU A 106 3.86 22.07 -15.54
CA GLU A 106 3.37 20.87 -14.88
C GLU A 106 3.58 21.05 -13.37
N LEU A 107 2.53 20.81 -12.59
CA LEU A 107 2.57 20.79 -11.14
C LEU A 107 2.51 19.34 -10.70
N VAL A 108 3.57 18.87 -10.05
CA VAL A 108 3.71 17.50 -9.56
C VAL A 108 3.59 17.53 -8.03
N PHE A 109 2.66 16.77 -7.46
CA PHE A 109 2.32 16.85 -6.04
C PHE A 109 1.76 15.53 -5.49
N ASP A 110 1.80 15.37 -4.16
CA ASP A 110 1.11 14.27 -3.49
C ASP A 110 -0.39 14.61 -3.37
N PRO A 111 -1.32 13.76 -3.87
CA PRO A 111 -2.76 14.02 -3.77
C PRO A 111 -3.27 14.20 -2.33
N PHE A 112 -2.56 13.70 -1.31
CA PHE A 112 -2.91 13.83 0.10
C PHE A 112 -2.19 14.98 0.81
N ASP A 113 -1.17 15.58 0.18
CA ASP A 113 -0.42 16.73 0.71
C ASP A 113 -0.13 17.78 -0.38
N LEU A 114 -0.96 18.82 -0.40
CA LEU A 114 -0.82 19.97 -1.30
C LEU A 114 0.18 21.03 -0.79
N THR A 115 0.87 20.83 0.32
CA THR A 115 1.82 21.83 0.86
C THR A 115 3.14 21.88 0.08
N ARG A 116 3.48 20.79 -0.63
CA ARG A 116 4.71 20.66 -1.42
C ARG A 116 4.37 20.34 -2.87
N ILE A 117 4.64 21.30 -3.75
CA ILE A 117 4.39 21.15 -5.18
C ILE A 117 5.69 21.41 -5.94
N GLN A 118 6.10 20.44 -6.74
CA GLN A 118 7.22 20.57 -7.67
C GLN A 118 6.71 21.15 -9.00
N VAL A 119 7.38 22.18 -9.50
CA VAL A 119 7.08 22.76 -10.82
C VAL A 119 8.02 22.14 -11.84
N ARG A 120 7.47 21.72 -12.99
CA ARG A 120 8.23 21.28 -14.16
C ARG A 120 7.81 22.06 -15.41
N ALA A 121 8.75 22.25 -16.33
CA ALA A 121 8.50 22.85 -17.63
C ALA A 121 9.08 21.94 -18.72
N GLY A 122 8.20 21.27 -19.48
CA GLY A 122 8.63 20.31 -20.50
C GLY A 122 9.42 19.14 -19.92
N GLY A 123 8.97 18.61 -18.78
CA GLY A 123 9.64 17.53 -18.05
C GLY A 123 10.89 17.95 -17.24
N VAL A 124 11.35 19.20 -17.32
CA VAL A 124 12.52 19.66 -16.56
C VAL A 124 12.08 20.29 -15.22
N PRO A 125 12.63 19.87 -14.07
CA PRO A 125 12.30 20.46 -12.77
C PRO A 125 12.80 21.90 -12.65
N MET A 126 11.89 22.82 -12.34
CA MET A 126 12.14 24.26 -12.20
C MET A 126 12.11 24.74 -10.73
N GLY A 127 12.03 23.81 -9.78
CA GLY A 127 11.97 24.10 -8.34
C GLY A 127 10.59 23.96 -7.71
N LEU A 128 10.52 24.19 -6.40
CA LEU A 128 9.30 24.06 -5.61
C LEU A 128 8.46 25.34 -5.70
N ALA A 129 7.13 25.17 -5.77
CA ALA A 129 6.21 26.28 -5.65
C ALA A 129 6.03 26.66 -4.17
N ILE A 130 6.14 27.95 -3.85
CA ILE A 130 6.02 28.45 -2.47
C ILE A 130 4.53 28.68 -2.18
N PRO A 131 3.94 28.05 -1.15
CA PRO A 131 2.52 28.25 -0.85
C PRO A 131 2.26 29.68 -0.37
N HIS A 132 1.34 30.37 -1.04
CA HIS A 132 0.91 31.71 -0.66
C HIS A 132 -0.43 31.70 0.07
N HIS A 133 -1.35 30.83 -0.34
CA HIS A 133 -2.61 30.58 0.36
C HIS A 133 -3.00 29.11 0.22
N ILE A 134 -3.08 28.39 1.34
CA ILE A 134 -3.55 27.00 1.38
C ILE A 134 -4.90 26.97 2.11
N GLY A 135 -5.97 26.63 1.41
CA GLY A 135 -7.27 26.35 2.00
C GLY A 135 -7.55 24.85 2.16
N ARG A 136 -7.18 24.03 1.16
CA ARG A 136 -7.36 22.57 1.20
C ARG A 136 -6.01 21.87 1.17
N HIS A 137 -5.84 20.85 1.99
CA HIS A 137 -4.59 20.09 2.06
C HIS A 137 -4.60 18.81 1.19
N ALA A 138 -5.77 18.36 0.73
CA ALA A 138 -5.93 17.15 -0.07
C ALA A 138 -6.74 17.39 -1.35
N HIS A 139 -6.45 16.59 -2.38
CA HIS A 139 -7.10 16.63 -3.67
C HIS A 139 -8.58 16.18 -3.57
N PRO A 140 -9.57 16.89 -4.16
CA PRO A 140 -11.00 16.60 -4.00
C PRO A 140 -11.46 15.21 -4.49
N LYS A 141 -10.72 14.60 -5.42
CA LYS A 141 -10.98 13.26 -5.96
C LYS A 141 -10.21 12.15 -5.24
N ALA A 142 -9.40 12.45 -4.24
CA ALA A 142 -8.83 11.43 -3.37
C ALA A 142 -9.96 10.84 -2.51
N LYS A 143 -10.67 9.84 -3.05
CA LYS A 143 -11.73 9.12 -2.35
C LYS A 143 -11.26 7.68 -2.10
N PRO A 144 -11.53 7.11 -0.91
CA PRO A 144 -11.42 5.67 -0.70
C PRO A 144 -12.32 4.93 -1.69
N GLU A 145 -11.85 3.82 -2.26
CA GLU A 145 -12.63 3.00 -3.18
C GLU A 145 -13.94 2.52 -2.53
N THR A 146 -15.04 2.61 -3.26
CA THR A 146 -16.35 2.09 -2.81
C THR A 146 -16.55 0.68 -3.37
N PRO A 147 -16.72 -0.35 -2.52
CA PRO A 147 -16.86 -1.72 -2.97
C PRO A 147 -18.24 -2.02 -3.61
N SER A 148 -18.25 -2.97 -4.54
CA SER A 148 -19.46 -3.52 -5.17
C SER A 148 -20.14 -4.57 -4.29
N ALA A 149 -21.44 -4.81 -4.52
CA ALA A 149 -22.27 -5.70 -3.70
C ALA A 149 -21.83 -7.18 -3.77
N PRO A 150 -21.82 -7.91 -2.64
CA PRO A 150 -21.35 -9.30 -2.59
C PRO A 150 -22.38 -10.31 -3.15
N PRO A 151 -21.94 -11.49 -3.63
CA PRO A 151 -22.81 -12.58 -4.07
C PRO A 151 -23.50 -13.34 -2.91
N ARG A 152 -24.38 -14.30 -3.26
CA ARG A 152 -25.27 -15.03 -2.34
C ARG A 152 -24.52 -16.03 -1.43
N PRO A 153 -24.82 -16.11 -0.12
CA PRO A 153 -24.13 -16.97 0.86
C PRO A 153 -24.18 -18.48 0.54
N SER A 154 -23.16 -19.22 0.97
CA SER A 154 -23.00 -20.69 0.80
C SER A 154 -23.50 -21.52 1.99
N GLY A 155 -23.66 -20.91 3.18
CA GLY A 155 -24.22 -21.57 4.37
C GLY A 155 -23.19 -22.15 5.37
N ILE A 156 -21.89 -22.07 5.10
CA ILE A 156 -20.81 -22.63 5.93
C ILE A 156 -19.83 -21.49 6.31
N ASP A 157 -19.44 -21.39 7.59
CA ASP A 157 -18.40 -20.46 8.04
C ASP A 157 -17.00 -21.01 7.69
N TYR A 158 -16.67 -20.94 6.41
CA TYR A 158 -15.38 -21.42 5.88
C TYR A 158 -14.25 -20.42 6.13
N ALA A 159 -14.56 -19.15 6.39
CA ALA A 159 -13.61 -18.14 6.83
C ALA A 159 -12.93 -18.52 8.16
N GLN A 160 -13.70 -18.93 9.18
CA GLN A 160 -13.10 -19.41 10.44
C GLN A 160 -12.23 -20.66 10.27
N LEU A 161 -12.66 -21.59 9.41
CA LEU A 161 -11.92 -22.82 9.17
C LEU A 161 -10.55 -22.52 8.56
N ILE A 162 -10.51 -21.59 7.61
CA ILE A 162 -9.26 -21.11 7.01
C ILE A 162 -8.39 -20.38 8.05
N GLU A 163 -8.95 -19.47 8.84
CA GLU A 163 -8.19 -18.75 9.88
C GLU A 163 -7.56 -19.71 10.89
N THR A 164 -8.32 -20.70 11.35
CA THR A 164 -7.84 -21.70 12.31
C THR A 164 -6.67 -22.50 11.73
N ALA A 165 -6.77 -22.92 10.46
CA ALA A 165 -5.70 -23.63 9.78
C ALA A 165 -4.45 -22.75 9.59
N HIS A 166 -4.64 -21.49 9.21
CA HIS A 166 -3.58 -20.50 9.03
C HIS A 166 -2.84 -20.20 10.35
N ALA A 167 -3.57 -19.98 11.44
CA ALA A 167 -3.01 -19.77 12.77
C ALA A 167 -2.19 -20.98 13.24
N ALA A 168 -2.68 -22.20 12.98
CA ALA A 168 -1.95 -23.43 13.31
C ALA A 168 -0.66 -23.59 12.48
N GLU A 169 -0.62 -23.09 11.25
CA GLU A 169 0.58 -23.08 10.41
C GLU A 169 1.60 -22.02 10.89
N LEU A 170 1.14 -20.80 11.18
CA LEU A 170 1.96 -19.72 11.74
C LEU A 170 2.58 -20.09 13.09
N ALA A 171 1.84 -20.80 13.95
CA ALA A 171 2.33 -21.26 15.24
C ALA A 171 3.52 -22.24 15.14
N ARG A 172 3.74 -22.86 13.98
CA ARG A 172 4.93 -23.69 13.70
C ARG A 172 6.13 -22.88 13.21
N GLY A 173 5.90 -21.64 12.78
CA GLY A 173 6.94 -20.74 12.30
C GLY A 173 7.74 -20.13 13.45
N VAL A 174 8.92 -19.60 13.12
CA VAL A 174 9.77 -18.89 14.09
C VAL A 174 9.11 -17.56 14.45
N ASN A 175 8.88 -17.33 15.74
CA ASN A 175 8.38 -16.05 16.24
C ASN A 175 9.53 -15.03 16.28
N TYR A 176 9.70 -14.26 15.19
CA TYR A 176 10.74 -13.24 15.09
C TYR A 176 10.58 -12.09 16.11
N ALA A 177 9.37 -11.79 16.57
CA ALA A 177 9.15 -10.79 17.61
C ALA A 177 9.63 -11.25 18.99
N ALA A 178 9.61 -12.56 19.26
CA ALA A 178 10.23 -13.12 20.45
C ALA A 178 11.77 -13.13 20.37
N LEU A 179 12.33 -13.20 19.16
CA LEU A 179 13.77 -13.12 18.94
C LEU A 179 14.33 -11.70 19.14
N THR A 180 13.54 -10.66 18.90
CA THR A 180 13.98 -9.26 19.10
C THR A 180 13.81 -8.76 20.54
N ALA A 181 13.05 -9.46 21.38
CA ALA A 181 12.88 -9.12 22.79
C ALA A 181 14.04 -9.59 23.69
N ASN A 182 14.84 -10.56 23.21
CA ASN A 182 16.00 -11.09 23.91
C ASN A 182 17.29 -10.51 23.28
N THR A 183 17.52 -9.21 23.47
CA THR A 183 18.78 -8.55 23.06
C THR A 183 19.89 -8.74 24.10
N ASP A 184 20.02 -9.94 24.65
CA ASP A 184 21.31 -10.36 25.22
C ASP A 184 22.11 -10.93 24.05
N GLN A 185 23.21 -10.27 23.70
CA GLN A 185 24.11 -10.67 22.62
C GLN A 185 24.38 -12.17 22.67
N ILE A 186 23.92 -12.86 21.63
CA ILE A 186 24.17 -14.29 21.46
C ILE A 186 25.64 -14.42 20.98
N PRO A 187 26.47 -15.26 21.62
CA PRO A 187 27.85 -15.47 21.16
C PRO A 187 27.85 -15.91 19.69
N GLY A 188 28.63 -15.22 18.84
CA GLY A 188 28.68 -15.47 17.38
C GLY A 188 27.74 -14.60 16.53
N GLN A 189 27.02 -13.64 17.12
CA GLN A 189 26.26 -12.66 16.35
C GLN A 189 27.20 -11.69 15.62
N LEU A 190 27.10 -11.66 14.28
CA LEU A 190 27.79 -10.71 13.41
C LEU A 190 27.19 -9.32 13.54
N ASP A 191 28.00 -8.35 13.91
CA ASP A 191 27.60 -6.94 13.88
C ASP A 191 27.48 -6.49 12.41
N LEU A 192 26.26 -6.19 11.96
CA LEU A 192 25.96 -5.79 10.58
C LEU A 192 26.62 -4.46 10.17
N PHE A 193 27.15 -3.67 11.12
CA PHE A 193 27.83 -2.41 10.85
C PHE A 193 29.36 -2.54 10.84
N THR A 194 29.93 -3.55 11.51
CA THR A 194 31.38 -3.73 11.64
C THR A 194 31.91 -5.05 11.09
N GLY A 195 31.05 -6.03 10.79
CA GLY A 195 31.43 -7.36 10.30
C GLY A 195 32.22 -8.20 11.29
N GLN A 196 32.24 -7.83 12.58
CA GLN A 196 32.95 -8.56 13.63
C GLN A 196 31.98 -9.40 14.47
N GLU A 197 32.42 -10.58 14.87
CA GLU A 197 31.68 -11.45 15.79
C GLU A 197 31.81 -10.95 17.24
N ALA A 198 30.69 -10.90 17.95
CA ALA A 198 30.69 -10.64 19.39
C ALA A 198 31.33 -11.82 20.15
N GLN A 199 32.42 -11.54 20.86
CA GLN A 199 33.12 -12.52 21.70
C GLN A 199 32.41 -12.72 23.05
N PRO A 200 32.36 -13.97 23.56
CA PRO A 200 31.80 -14.25 24.87
C PRO A 200 32.64 -13.65 25.99
N LYS A 201 31.98 -13.20 27.07
CA LYS A 201 32.61 -12.83 28.34
C LYS A 201 33.14 -14.04 29.10
#